data_AF-W0RAK3-F1
#
_entry.id   AF-W0RAK3-F1
#
_cell.length_a   1.000
_cell.length_b   1.000
_cell.length_c   1.000
_cell.angle_alpha   90.00
_cell.angle_beta   90.00
_cell.angle_gamma   90.00
#
_symmetry.space_group_name_H-M   'P 1'
#
loop_
_entity.id
_entity.type
_entity.pdbx_description
1 polymer ?
#
loop_
_entity_poly.entity_id
_entity_poly.type
_entity_poly.pdbx_seq_one_letter_code
_entity_poly.pdbx_strand_id
1 'polypeptide(L)'
;MASLYDLAARLKAYVAGEATRDELREWAAPVLAADPLDVAESDAAPWEEAPDEERLFWRLLYLVETSDAPDDTLRALGARVLACLARTVSPAITLELLPLIADQPRLCGVLARYREGVVSRTGLLGVLANAGYPDHVKLWLQMAGLAALARLCERLDAGAWDEVAEMLQRAP
;
A
#
# COMPACT_ATOMS: atom_id res chain seq x y z
N MET A 1 -4.72 23.73 -6.67
CA MET A 1 -5.11 22.59 -5.81
C MET A 1 -4.11 21.49 -6.10
N ALA A 2 -3.49 20.90 -5.08
CA ALA A 2 -2.59 19.76 -5.28
C ALA A 2 -3.41 18.54 -5.73
N SER A 3 -2.80 17.68 -6.55
CA SER A 3 -3.43 16.49 -7.12
C SER A 3 -2.63 15.22 -6.82
N LEU A 4 -3.22 14.05 -7.08
CA LEU A 4 -2.50 12.77 -7.02
C LEU A 4 -1.28 12.75 -7.95
N TYR A 5 -1.38 13.40 -9.12
CA TYR A 5 -0.27 13.53 -10.05
C TYR A 5 0.89 14.35 -9.46
N ASP A 6 0.60 15.47 -8.79
CA ASP A 6 1.62 16.29 -8.13
C ASP A 6 2.33 15.49 -7.03
N LEU A 7 1.56 14.79 -6.19
CA LEU A 7 2.12 13.93 -5.15
C LEU A 7 2.96 12.80 -5.73
N ALA A 8 2.50 12.13 -6.80
CA ALA A 8 3.25 11.06 -7.45
C ALA A 8 4.57 11.57 -8.04
N ALA A 9 4.60 12.77 -8.63
CA ALA A 9 5.83 13.38 -9.14
C ALA A 9 6.83 13.69 -8.02
N ARG A 10 6.35 14.22 -6.88
CA ARG A 10 7.18 14.49 -5.70
C ARG A 10 7.71 13.20 -5.07
N LEU A 11 6.86 12.20 -4.92
CA LEU A 11 7.24 10.89 -4.43
C LEU A 11 8.28 10.23 -5.34
N LYS A 12 8.16 10.40 -6.67
CA LYS A 12 9.15 9.90 -7.63
C LYS A 12 10.52 10.54 -7.43
N ALA A 13 10.58 11.86 -7.25
CA ALA A 13 11.83 12.56 -6.96
C ALA A 13 12.44 12.08 -5.63
N TYR A 14 11.62 11.90 -4.59
CA TYR A 14 12.06 11.37 -3.30
C TYR A 14 12.63 9.95 -3.41
N VAL A 15 11.93 9.06 -4.13
CA VAL A 15 12.37 7.68 -4.37
C VAL A 15 13.68 7.63 -5.16
N ALA A 16 13.85 8.53 -6.13
CA ALA A 16 15.09 8.66 -6.90
C ALA A 16 16.26 9.27 -6.09
N GLY A 17 16.00 9.79 -4.89
CA GLY A 17 16.98 10.53 -4.09
C GLY A 17 17.28 11.93 -4.62
N GLU A 18 16.46 12.43 -5.54
CA GLU A 18 16.51 13.79 -6.09
C GLU A 18 15.84 14.81 -5.15
N ALA A 19 15.01 14.34 -4.23
CA ALA A 19 14.42 15.11 -3.14
C ALA A 19 14.62 14.39 -1.80
N THR A 20 14.69 15.18 -0.75
CA THR A 20 14.74 14.73 0.65
C THR A 20 13.33 14.55 1.22
N ARG A 21 13.24 13.87 2.35
CA ARG A 21 11.98 13.74 3.08
C ARG A 21 11.48 15.09 3.58
N ASP A 22 12.38 15.96 4.02
CA ASP A 22 12.02 17.28 4.53
C ASP A 22 11.45 18.18 3.41
N GLU A 23 12.02 18.14 2.21
CA GLU A 23 11.45 18.87 1.05
C GLU A 23 10.05 18.37 0.67
N LEU A 24 9.79 17.05 0.83
CA LEU A 24 8.47 16.48 0.61
C LEU A 24 7.46 16.98 1.66
N ARG A 25 7.88 17.07 2.93
CA ARG A 25 7.07 17.60 4.03
C ARG A 25 6.81 19.09 3.92
N GLU A 26 7.83 19.87 3.54
CA GLU A 26 7.70 21.32 3.30
C GLU A 26 6.69 21.61 2.19
N TRP A 27 6.70 20.80 1.13
CA TRP A 27 5.69 20.89 0.08
C TRP A 27 4.28 20.47 0.57
N ALA A 28 4.19 19.45 1.41
CA ALA A 28 2.93 18.95 1.95
C ALA A 28 2.30 19.89 2.99
N ALA A 29 3.08 20.64 3.75
CA ALA A 29 2.61 21.50 4.84
C ALA A 29 1.48 22.47 4.44
N PRO A 30 1.59 23.28 3.36
CA PRO A 30 0.48 24.15 2.95
C PRO A 30 -0.74 23.39 2.41
N VAL A 31 -0.56 22.16 1.93
CA VAL A 31 -1.66 21.29 1.46
C VAL A 31 -2.43 20.76 2.66
N LEU A 32 -1.73 20.21 3.66
CA LEU A 32 -2.29 19.74 4.92
C LEU A 32 -2.94 20.86 5.73
N ALA A 33 -2.41 22.08 5.67
CA ALA A 33 -3.04 23.23 6.31
C ALA A 33 -4.36 23.66 5.64
N ALA A 34 -4.56 23.30 4.37
CA ALA A 34 -5.79 23.54 3.61
C ALA A 34 -6.72 22.32 3.63
N ASP A 35 -6.40 21.29 4.40
CA ASP A 35 -7.16 20.07 4.50
C ASP A 35 -8.56 20.35 5.05
N PRO A 36 -9.63 19.99 4.30
CA PRO A 36 -10.98 20.21 4.77
C PRO A 36 -11.35 19.38 6.00
N LEU A 37 -10.58 18.34 6.34
CA LEU A 37 -10.86 17.40 7.43
C LEU A 37 -9.56 17.17 8.23
N ASP A 38 -9.55 17.50 9.52
CA ASP A 38 -8.38 17.31 10.38
C ASP A 38 -7.83 15.88 10.27
N VAL A 39 -6.50 15.70 10.30
CA VAL A 39 -5.76 14.44 10.06
C VAL A 39 -6.29 13.26 10.88
N ALA A 40 -6.89 13.53 12.03
CA ALA A 40 -7.54 12.56 12.90
C ALA A 40 -8.77 11.86 12.26
N GLU A 41 -9.28 12.38 11.15
CA GLU A 41 -10.53 11.96 10.49
C GLU A 41 -10.30 11.42 9.07
N SER A 42 -9.09 10.98 8.70
CA SER A 42 -8.79 10.41 7.36
C SER A 42 -9.70 9.25 6.93
N ASP A 43 -10.42 8.60 7.86
CA ASP A 43 -11.41 7.54 7.59
C ASP A 43 -12.86 8.01 7.86
N ALA A 44 -13.13 9.31 7.89
CA ALA A 44 -14.48 9.84 8.07
C ALA A 44 -15.35 9.64 6.83
N ALA A 45 -16.67 9.53 7.04
CA ALA A 45 -17.66 9.35 5.98
C ALA A 45 -17.50 10.29 4.76
N PRO A 46 -17.13 11.58 4.91
CA PRO A 46 -16.89 12.44 3.75
C PRO A 46 -15.77 11.94 2.82
N TRP A 47 -14.74 11.28 3.36
CA TRP A 47 -13.66 10.69 2.57
C TRP A 47 -14.06 9.36 1.93
N GLU A 48 -15.01 8.61 2.48
CA GLU A 48 -15.53 7.40 1.82
C GLU A 48 -16.31 7.72 0.54
N GLU A 49 -16.98 8.87 0.51
CA GLU A 49 -17.77 9.35 -0.65
C GLU A 49 -16.95 10.13 -1.68
N ALA A 50 -15.71 10.51 -1.34
CA ALA A 50 -14.82 11.25 -2.25
C ALA A 50 -14.36 10.38 -3.45
N PRO A 51 -14.02 11.00 -4.60
CA PRO A 51 -13.44 10.27 -5.72
C PRO A 51 -12.17 9.51 -5.33
N ASP A 52 -11.95 8.31 -5.89
CA ASP A 52 -10.82 7.45 -5.51
C ASP A 52 -9.44 8.11 -5.68
N GLU A 53 -9.30 9.01 -6.65
CA GLU A 53 -8.08 9.80 -6.84
C GLU A 53 -7.78 10.70 -5.63
N GLU A 54 -8.81 11.38 -5.13
CA GLU A 54 -8.71 12.26 -3.97
C GLU A 54 -8.45 11.45 -2.70
N ARG A 55 -9.16 10.33 -2.53
CA ARG A 55 -8.95 9.40 -1.41
C ARG A 55 -7.51 8.88 -1.38
N LEU A 56 -7.01 8.42 -2.52
CA LEU A 56 -5.65 7.92 -2.62
C LEU A 56 -4.62 9.02 -2.38
N PHE A 57 -4.85 10.23 -2.90
CA PHE A 57 -3.99 11.38 -2.66
C PHE A 57 -3.81 11.63 -1.16
N TRP A 58 -4.91 11.79 -0.41
CA TRP A 58 -4.84 12.06 1.02
C TRP A 58 -4.22 10.91 1.80
N ARG A 59 -4.58 9.66 1.47
CA ARG A 59 -4.02 8.49 2.14
C ARG A 59 -2.52 8.39 1.98
N LEU A 60 -1.99 8.67 0.78
CA LEU A 60 -0.54 8.68 0.53
C LEU A 60 0.14 9.88 1.20
N LEU A 61 -0.49 11.05 1.20
CA LEU A 61 0.04 12.24 1.86
C LEU A 61 0.22 12.02 3.37
N TYR A 62 -0.82 11.52 4.04
CA TYR A 62 -0.74 11.19 5.47
C TYR A 62 0.23 10.06 5.75
N LEU A 63 0.31 9.03 4.90
CA LEU A 63 1.27 7.95 5.05
C LEU A 63 2.71 8.46 5.06
N VAL A 64 3.05 9.42 4.19
CA VAL A 64 4.37 10.05 4.17
C VAL A 64 4.59 10.92 5.41
N GLU A 65 3.58 11.71 5.79
CA GLU A 65 3.71 12.67 6.89
C GLU A 65 3.89 11.96 8.24
N THR A 66 3.02 11.00 8.53
CA THR A 66 2.89 10.31 9.82
C THR A 66 3.84 9.11 10.00
N SER A 67 4.55 8.68 8.95
CA SER A 67 5.39 7.49 9.04
C SER A 67 6.67 7.75 9.86
N ASP A 68 6.92 6.98 10.91
CA ASP A 68 8.22 7.01 11.59
C ASP A 68 9.25 6.06 10.96
N ALA A 69 8.97 5.52 9.77
CA ALA A 69 9.89 4.60 9.11
C ALA A 69 11.19 5.29 8.66
N PRO A 70 12.34 4.58 8.67
CA PRO A 70 13.57 5.06 8.08
C PRO A 70 13.40 5.40 6.60
N ASP A 71 14.18 6.35 6.09
CA ASP A 71 14.11 6.83 4.71
C ASP A 71 14.22 5.71 3.67
N ASP A 72 15.12 4.74 3.85
CA ASP A 72 15.25 3.62 2.92
C ASP A 72 13.97 2.78 2.84
N THR A 73 13.31 2.57 3.98
CA THR A 73 12.02 1.85 4.05
C THR A 73 10.90 2.66 3.39
N LEU A 74 10.86 3.97 3.63
CA LEU A 74 9.84 4.85 3.05
C LEU A 74 10.04 5.02 1.54
N ARG A 75 11.28 5.09 1.05
CA ARG A 75 11.61 5.08 -0.38
C ARG A 75 11.23 3.76 -1.03
N ALA A 76 11.51 2.63 -0.38
CA ALA A 76 11.09 1.32 -0.89
C ALA A 76 9.56 1.22 -0.98
N LEU A 77 8.84 1.74 0.02
CA LEU A 77 7.38 1.85 -0.02
C LEU A 77 6.89 2.74 -1.16
N GLY A 78 7.46 3.94 -1.28
CA GLY A 78 7.13 4.88 -2.36
C GLY A 78 7.36 4.27 -3.75
N ALA A 79 8.46 3.54 -3.93
CA ALA A 79 8.76 2.84 -5.18
C ALA A 79 7.67 1.81 -5.52
N ARG A 80 7.20 1.03 -4.54
CA ARG A 80 6.12 0.06 -4.75
C ARG A 80 4.78 0.72 -5.08
N VAL A 81 4.43 1.81 -4.39
CA VAL A 81 3.20 2.58 -4.67
C VAL A 81 3.24 3.14 -6.08
N LEU A 82 4.35 3.76 -6.49
CA LEU A 82 4.52 4.31 -7.84
C LEU A 82 4.47 3.21 -8.91
N ALA A 83 5.09 2.06 -8.65
CA ALA A 83 5.02 0.91 -9.54
C ALA A 83 3.57 0.40 -9.69
N CYS A 84 2.80 0.37 -8.60
CA CYS A 84 1.38 0.00 -8.64
C CYS A 84 0.57 0.99 -9.48
N LEU A 85 0.68 2.29 -9.20
CA LEU A 85 0.01 3.35 -9.96
C LEU A 85 0.30 3.26 -11.46
N ALA A 86 1.58 3.05 -11.82
CA ALA A 86 2.00 2.97 -13.21
C ALA A 86 1.46 1.72 -13.94
N ARG A 87 1.25 0.61 -13.21
CA ARG A 87 0.76 -0.65 -13.76
C ARG A 87 -0.75 -0.72 -13.87
N THR A 88 -1.45 -0.31 -12.81
CA THR A 88 -2.92 -0.42 -12.74
C THR A 88 -3.60 0.73 -13.46
N VAL A 89 -2.94 1.90 -13.53
CA VAL A 89 -3.51 3.16 -14.05
C VAL A 89 -4.85 3.50 -13.37
N SER A 90 -5.07 2.98 -12.16
CA SER A 90 -6.34 3.03 -11.45
C SER A 90 -6.11 3.38 -9.99
N PRO A 91 -6.47 4.62 -9.57
CA PRO A 91 -6.41 5.03 -8.17
C PRO A 91 -7.22 4.10 -7.26
N ALA A 92 -8.37 3.61 -7.73
CA ALA A 92 -9.22 2.68 -6.99
C ALA A 92 -8.48 1.37 -6.65
N ILE A 93 -7.85 0.74 -7.65
CA ILE A 93 -7.11 -0.51 -7.45
C ILE A 93 -5.88 -0.25 -6.56
N THR A 94 -5.17 0.85 -6.76
CA THR A 94 -4.01 1.17 -5.91
C THR A 94 -4.43 1.44 -4.46
N LEU A 95 -5.54 2.13 -4.24
CA LEU A 95 -6.10 2.38 -2.91
C LEU A 95 -6.45 1.06 -2.21
N GLU A 96 -7.13 0.16 -2.92
CA GLU A 96 -7.49 -1.17 -2.43
C GLU A 96 -6.26 -2.01 -2.06
N LEU A 97 -5.21 -1.97 -2.90
CA LEU A 97 -3.96 -2.70 -2.69
C LEU A 97 -3.01 -2.03 -1.71
N LEU A 98 -3.24 -0.78 -1.30
CA LEU A 98 -2.30 0.00 -0.48
C LEU A 98 -1.90 -0.71 0.83
N PRO A 99 -2.81 -1.34 1.60
CA PRO A 99 -2.44 -2.11 2.79
C PRO A 99 -1.51 -3.28 2.46
N LEU A 100 -1.69 -3.93 1.31
CA LEU A 100 -0.84 -5.03 0.86
C LEU A 100 0.54 -4.54 0.39
N ILE A 101 0.57 -3.41 -0.33
CA ILE A 101 1.81 -2.74 -0.78
C ILE A 101 2.67 -2.33 0.42
N ALA A 102 2.05 -1.74 1.45
CA ALA A 102 2.71 -1.32 2.68
C ALA A 102 3.31 -2.51 3.44
N ASP A 103 2.59 -3.62 3.45
CA ASP A 103 2.90 -4.77 4.29
C ASP A 103 3.66 -5.90 3.56
N GLN A 104 3.94 -5.74 2.26
CA GLN A 104 4.56 -6.77 1.41
C GLN A 104 5.77 -7.46 2.06
N PRO A 105 6.79 -6.77 2.59
CA PRO A 105 7.96 -7.44 3.15
C PRO A 105 7.62 -8.34 4.34
N ARG A 106 6.72 -7.87 5.22
CA ARG A 106 6.28 -8.63 6.39
C ARG A 106 5.45 -9.83 5.96
N LEU A 107 4.50 -9.64 5.05
CA LEU A 107 3.66 -10.72 4.53
C LEU A 107 4.51 -11.80 3.87
N CYS A 108 5.40 -11.44 2.94
CA CYS A 108 6.24 -12.38 2.22
C CYS A 108 7.18 -13.13 3.18
N GLY A 109 7.72 -12.45 4.20
CA GLY A 109 8.51 -13.09 5.25
C GLY A 109 7.72 -14.12 6.07
N VAL A 110 6.49 -13.82 6.44
CA VAL A 110 5.61 -14.77 7.15
C VAL A 110 5.25 -15.96 6.27
N LEU A 111 4.94 -15.71 4.98
CA LEU A 111 4.61 -16.76 4.02
C LEU A 111 5.80 -17.68 3.72
N ALA A 112 7.02 -17.15 3.64
CA ALA A 112 8.25 -17.93 3.51
C ALA A 112 8.43 -18.88 4.70
N ARG A 113 8.30 -18.36 5.93
CA ARG A 113 8.37 -19.17 7.16
C ARG A 113 7.24 -20.21 7.24
N TYR A 114 6.05 -19.90 6.75
CA TYR A 114 4.95 -20.86 6.65
C TYR A 114 5.29 -22.00 5.67
N ARG A 115 5.85 -21.68 4.51
CA ARG A 115 6.30 -22.68 3.51
C ARG A 115 7.39 -23.60 4.04
N GLU A 116 8.27 -23.08 4.88
CA GLU A 116 9.34 -23.83 5.54
C GLU A 116 8.85 -24.65 6.74
N GLY A 117 7.56 -24.55 7.11
CA GLY A 117 6.98 -25.24 8.26
C GLY A 117 7.35 -24.62 9.62
N VAL A 118 7.99 -23.45 9.63
CA VAL A 118 8.35 -22.70 10.85
C VAL A 118 7.11 -22.05 11.48
N VAL A 119 6.19 -21.57 10.66
CA VAL A 119 4.89 -21.03 11.09
C VAL A 119 3.80 -22.07 10.79
N SER A 120 2.87 -22.28 11.72
CA SER A 120 1.71 -23.15 11.48
C SER A 120 0.61 -22.43 10.70
N ARG A 121 -0.35 -23.17 10.14
CA ARG A 121 -1.51 -22.55 9.48
C ARG A 121 -2.26 -21.62 10.43
N THR A 122 -2.48 -22.03 11.67
CA THR A 122 -3.12 -21.20 12.70
C THR A 122 -2.33 -19.92 12.99
N GLY A 123 -1.01 -20.01 13.06
CA GLY A 123 -0.14 -18.83 13.24
C GLY A 123 -0.28 -17.84 12.09
N LEU A 124 -0.28 -18.33 10.85
CA LEU A 124 -0.52 -17.51 9.66
C LEU A 124 -1.90 -16.85 9.70
N LEU A 125 -2.96 -17.60 10.02
CA LEU A 125 -4.32 -17.04 10.13
C LEU A 125 -4.43 -15.96 11.21
N GLY A 126 -3.74 -16.13 12.34
CA GLY A 126 -3.67 -15.10 13.39
C GLY A 126 -3.00 -13.81 12.92
N VAL A 127 -1.96 -13.91 12.09
CA VAL A 127 -1.32 -12.75 11.47
C VAL A 127 -2.27 -12.03 10.50
N LEU A 128 -2.98 -12.79 9.66
CA LEU A 128 -3.89 -12.24 8.66
C LEU A 128 -5.13 -11.59 9.29
N ALA A 129 -5.65 -12.13 10.39
CA ALA A 129 -6.81 -11.58 11.08
C ALA A 129 -6.57 -10.14 11.58
N ASN A 130 -5.34 -9.85 12.01
CA ASN A 130 -4.94 -8.52 12.51
C ASN A 130 -4.41 -7.59 11.41
N ALA A 131 -4.37 -8.04 10.16
CA ALA A 131 -3.91 -7.21 9.05
C ALA A 131 -5.01 -6.20 8.64
N GLY A 132 -4.61 -5.01 8.20
CA GLY A 132 -5.50 -3.99 7.64
C GLY A 132 -5.95 -4.25 6.20
N TYR A 133 -5.88 -5.50 5.70
CA TYR A 133 -6.24 -5.82 4.32
C TYR A 133 -7.76 -5.79 4.11
N PRO A 134 -8.23 -5.55 2.87
CA PRO A 134 -9.64 -5.75 2.52
C PRO A 134 -10.11 -7.18 2.80
N ASP A 135 -11.39 -7.34 3.15
CA ASP A 135 -11.93 -8.64 3.58
C ASP A 135 -11.81 -9.73 2.52
N HIS A 136 -12.01 -9.38 1.24
CA HIS A 136 -11.86 -10.35 0.15
C HIS A 136 -10.40 -10.80 0.00
N VAL A 137 -9.41 -9.92 0.21
CA VAL A 137 -7.97 -10.27 0.22
C VAL A 137 -7.66 -11.19 1.39
N LYS A 138 -8.18 -10.90 2.58
CA LYS A 138 -8.04 -11.79 3.75
C LYS A 138 -8.58 -13.17 3.44
N LEU A 139 -9.82 -13.23 2.93
CA LEU A 139 -10.46 -14.50 2.58
C LEU A 139 -9.64 -15.26 1.53
N TRP A 140 -9.13 -14.58 0.51
CA TRP A 140 -8.26 -15.16 -0.50
C TRP A 140 -7.01 -15.80 0.13
N LEU A 141 -6.29 -15.08 0.99
CA LEU A 141 -5.10 -15.59 1.70
C LEU A 141 -5.42 -16.75 2.67
N GLN A 142 -6.63 -16.76 3.24
CA GLN A 142 -7.14 -17.82 4.11
C GLN A 142 -7.58 -19.07 3.34
N MET A 143 -7.86 -18.97 2.05
CA MET A 143 -8.23 -20.10 1.19
C MET A 143 -7.06 -20.61 0.35
N ALA A 144 -6.09 -19.74 0.05
CA ALA A 144 -4.97 -20.05 -0.82
C ALA A 144 -4.07 -21.17 -0.27
N GLY A 145 -3.80 -22.15 -1.15
CA GLY A 145 -2.78 -23.16 -0.90
C GLY A 145 -1.36 -22.60 -1.06
N LEU A 146 -0.36 -23.36 -0.63
CA LEU A 146 1.06 -22.95 -0.64
C LEU A 146 1.54 -22.47 -2.01
N ALA A 147 1.13 -23.14 -3.09
CA ALA A 147 1.53 -22.76 -4.45
C ALA A 147 0.95 -21.41 -4.89
N ALA A 148 -0.29 -21.09 -4.49
CA ALA A 148 -0.91 -19.79 -4.77
C ALA A 148 -0.25 -18.68 -3.92
N LEU A 149 0.02 -18.95 -2.65
CA LEU A 149 0.73 -18.02 -1.77
C LEU A 149 2.16 -17.72 -2.25
N ALA A 150 2.89 -18.72 -2.75
CA ALA A 150 4.22 -18.53 -3.32
C ALA A 150 4.18 -17.65 -4.58
N ARG A 151 3.24 -17.92 -5.50
CA ARG A 151 3.01 -17.10 -6.69
C ARG A 151 2.62 -15.65 -6.36
N LEU A 152 1.86 -15.44 -5.29
CA LEU A 152 1.54 -14.11 -4.81
C LEU A 152 2.83 -13.36 -4.42
N CYS A 153 3.69 -13.96 -3.60
CA CYS A 153 4.96 -13.33 -3.22
C CYS A 153 5.85 -13.04 -4.43
N GLU A 154 5.96 -13.98 -5.38
CA GLU A 154 6.73 -13.79 -6.62
C GLU A 154 6.23 -12.57 -7.42
N ARG A 155 4.90 -12.41 -7.53
CA ARG A 155 4.28 -11.27 -8.23
C ARG A 155 4.46 -9.95 -7.48
N LEU A 156 4.33 -9.97 -6.16
CA LEU A 156 4.59 -8.81 -5.31
C LEU A 156 6.04 -8.34 -5.45
N ASP A 157 7.01 -9.27 -5.41
CA ASP A 157 8.43 -8.95 -5.54
C ASP A 157 8.79 -8.48 -6.96
N ALA A 158 8.10 -8.97 -7.99
CA ALA A 158 8.23 -8.51 -9.36
C ALA A 158 7.53 -7.16 -9.64
N GLY A 159 6.75 -6.64 -8.70
CA GLY A 159 5.93 -5.43 -8.91
C GLY A 159 4.84 -5.61 -9.97
N ALA A 160 4.32 -6.83 -10.15
CA ALA A 160 3.25 -7.17 -11.09
C ALA A 160 1.87 -6.89 -10.48
N TRP A 161 1.61 -5.64 -10.13
CA TRP A 161 0.44 -5.22 -9.33
C TRP A 161 -0.92 -5.43 -10.03
N ASP A 162 -0.93 -5.34 -11.36
CA ASP A 162 -2.05 -5.73 -12.22
C ASP A 162 -2.39 -7.21 -12.06
N GLU A 163 -1.39 -8.09 -12.16
CA GLU A 163 -1.56 -9.53 -11.96
C GLU A 163 -1.95 -9.89 -10.52
N VAL A 164 -1.48 -9.12 -9.53
CA VAL A 164 -1.88 -9.28 -8.12
C VAL A 164 -3.36 -8.93 -7.95
N ALA A 165 -3.82 -7.80 -8.50
CA ALA A 165 -5.23 -7.40 -8.44
C ALA A 165 -6.14 -8.47 -9.07
N GLU A 166 -5.81 -8.94 -10.27
CA GLU A 166 -6.58 -9.99 -10.95
C GLU A 166 -6.62 -11.30 -10.15
N MET A 167 -5.50 -11.65 -9.51
CA MET A 167 -5.39 -12.87 -8.71
C MET A 167 -6.29 -12.84 -7.48
N LEU A 168 -6.36 -11.69 -6.79
CA LEU A 168 -7.16 -11.51 -5.58
C LEU A 168 -8.67 -11.44 -5.84
N GLN A 169 -9.07 -11.14 -7.08
CA GLN A 169 -10.49 -11.13 -7.51
C GLN A 169 -11.03 -12.51 -7.87
N ARG A 170 -10.18 -13.53 -7.99
CA ARG A 170 -10.55 -14.90 -8.39
C ARG A 170 -10.37 -15.87 -7.23
N ALA A 171 -11.03 -17.02 -7.31
CA ALA A 171 -10.74 -18.11 -6.36
C ALA A 171 -9.24 -18.51 -6.47
N PRO A 172 -8.57 -18.78 -5.33
CA PRO A 172 -7.14 -19.04 -5.28
C PRO A 172 -6.68 -20.37 -5.92
#